data_AF-A0A522D3A4-F1
#
_entry.id   AF-A0A522D3A4-F1
#
_cell.length_a   1.000
_cell.length_b   1.000
_cell.length_c   1.000
_cell.angle_alpha   90.00
_cell.angle_beta   90.00
_cell.angle_gamma   90.00
#
_symmetry.space_group_name_H-M   'P 1'
#
loop_
_entity.id
_entity.type
_entity.pdbx_description
1 polymer ?
#
loop_
_entity_poly.entity_id
_entity_poly.type
_entity_poly.pdbx_seq_one_letter_code
_entity_poly.pdbx_strand_id
1 'polypeptide(L)'
;MADTSTLMRYCASLRFGSIEPCGAERALLVELNDTVLALLRSLPESQHAPASLFLMEYSGLKLGGPIDFFRNYHAPAWSVLHWIAARADNPRKPDSSLFPRLARGHAMAMLLHSLDDHLNDGEIPSTHLALLVRSEAWRVMRDSFSIAERPDALGSGIADSCIDAYYRAISSPPDRAGLDAYCTHFRGQMATWLAGPLLAARAVSDDPDFYRGVRESYESFGIAWRLLDDIQDVAADARAGGHSAVYHALDEEGRALWDGLSMRPPVKEAEIPAELVRALAAQDICSAITNRICAELARAESIAARHAMQGLADEFRVLAAPLAQEKSTGYERI
;
A
#
# COMPACT_ATOMS: atom_id res chain seq x y z
N MET A 1 -6.26 -9.96 33.53
CA MET A 1 -4.88 -9.69 33.07
C MET A 1 -4.80 -10.30 31.69
N ALA A 2 -4.78 -9.46 30.65
CA ALA A 2 -4.61 -9.95 29.30
C ALA A 2 -3.28 -10.71 29.21
N ASP A 3 -3.36 -11.99 28.86
CA ASP A 3 -2.18 -12.81 28.59
C ASP A 3 -1.43 -12.20 27.39
N THR A 4 -0.12 -12.01 27.51
CA THR A 4 0.77 -11.47 26.48
C THR A 4 0.57 -12.15 25.13
N SER A 5 0.34 -13.47 25.15
CA SER A 5 0.07 -14.27 23.95
C SER A 5 -1.24 -13.90 23.25
N THR A 6 -2.22 -13.37 23.98
CA THR A 6 -3.58 -13.15 23.47
C THR A 6 -3.69 -11.86 22.66
N LEU A 7 -3.16 -10.72 23.15
CA LEU A 7 -3.14 -9.46 22.38
C LEU A 7 -2.35 -9.61 21.08
N MET A 8 -1.17 -10.23 21.14
CA MET A 8 -0.32 -10.41 19.96
C MET A 8 -0.96 -11.33 18.92
N ARG A 9 -1.60 -12.43 19.36
CA ARG A 9 -2.38 -13.29 18.44
C ARG A 9 -3.56 -12.54 17.84
N TYR A 10 -4.23 -11.67 18.61
CA TYR A 10 -5.32 -10.86 18.10
C TYR A 10 -4.85 -9.89 17.02
N CYS A 11 -3.86 -9.04 17.31
CA CYS A 11 -3.37 -8.05 16.35
C CYS A 11 -2.80 -8.76 15.10
N ALA A 12 -2.10 -9.90 15.27
CA ALA A 12 -1.67 -10.77 14.18
C ALA A 12 -2.78 -11.57 13.49
N SER A 13 -4.04 -11.56 13.95
CA SER A 13 -5.18 -12.25 13.29
C SER A 13 -6.12 -11.32 12.53
N LEU A 14 -6.01 -10.01 12.73
CA LEU A 14 -6.84 -9.02 12.03
C LEU A 14 -6.58 -9.07 10.54
N ARG A 15 -7.62 -9.14 9.70
CA ARG A 15 -7.48 -9.21 8.24
C ARG A 15 -8.54 -8.37 7.56
N PHE A 16 -8.23 -7.85 6.38
CA PHE A 16 -9.27 -7.41 5.46
C PHE A 16 -10.03 -8.60 4.86
N GLY A 17 -11.22 -8.31 4.34
CA GLY A 17 -11.95 -9.26 3.50
C GLY A 17 -11.20 -9.58 2.21
N SER A 18 -11.50 -10.73 1.60
CA SER A 18 -10.92 -11.14 0.32
C SER A 18 -11.83 -10.72 -0.83
N ILE A 19 -11.21 -10.28 -1.94
CA ILE A 19 -11.89 -9.93 -3.18
C ILE A 19 -11.30 -10.81 -4.27
N GLU A 20 -12.15 -11.62 -4.90
CA GLU A 20 -11.75 -12.47 -6.02
C GLU A 20 -11.96 -11.71 -7.33
N PRO A 21 -10.90 -11.46 -8.12
CA PRO A 21 -11.04 -10.72 -9.37
C PRO A 21 -11.90 -11.49 -10.37
N CYS A 22 -12.87 -10.82 -11.00
CA CYS A 22 -13.74 -11.43 -12.00
C CYS A 22 -13.77 -10.60 -13.29
N GLY A 23 -14.10 -11.24 -14.41
CA GLY A 23 -14.27 -10.56 -15.71
C GLY A 23 -13.13 -9.59 -16.07
N ALA A 24 -13.45 -8.29 -16.13
CA ALA A 24 -12.53 -7.23 -16.55
C ALA A 24 -11.42 -6.92 -15.53
N GLU A 25 -11.67 -7.06 -14.23
CA GLU A 25 -10.66 -6.87 -13.18
C GLU A 25 -9.55 -7.91 -13.32
N ARG A 26 -9.95 -9.16 -13.58
CA ARG A 26 -9.00 -10.26 -13.83
C ARG A 26 -8.16 -10.02 -15.08
N ALA A 27 -8.75 -9.47 -16.13
CA ALA A 27 -8.01 -9.12 -17.34
C ALA A 27 -6.95 -8.04 -17.07
N LEU A 28 -7.29 -7.01 -16.28
CA LEU A 28 -6.31 -6.01 -15.83
C LEU A 28 -5.19 -6.66 -15.01
N LEU A 29 -5.52 -7.54 -14.06
CA LEU A 29 -4.50 -8.23 -13.26
C LEU A 29 -3.52 -9.06 -14.10
N VAL A 30 -4.01 -9.70 -15.17
CA VAL A 30 -3.15 -10.40 -16.15
C VAL A 30 -2.22 -9.40 -16.84
N GLU A 31 -2.73 -8.26 -17.29
CA GLU A 31 -1.93 -7.22 -17.96
C GLU A 31 -0.85 -6.62 -17.05
N LEU A 32 -1.15 -6.45 -15.76
CA LEU A 32 -0.16 -5.99 -14.78
C LEU A 32 0.95 -7.03 -14.60
N ASN A 33 0.61 -8.32 -14.53
CA ASN A 33 1.59 -9.41 -14.47
C ASN A 33 2.45 -9.47 -15.73
N ASP A 34 1.85 -9.33 -16.91
CA ASP A 34 2.56 -9.26 -18.18
C ASP A 34 3.52 -8.08 -18.25
N THR A 35 3.21 -6.97 -17.58
CA THR A 35 4.12 -5.83 -17.45
C THR A 35 5.39 -6.19 -16.69
N VAL A 36 5.29 -6.95 -15.59
CA VAL A 36 6.47 -7.41 -14.84
C VAL A 36 7.31 -8.37 -15.68
N LEU A 37 6.67 -9.24 -16.46
CA LEU A 37 7.39 -10.10 -17.41
C LEU A 37 8.05 -9.30 -18.53
N ALA A 38 7.43 -8.21 -19.00
CA ALA A 38 8.01 -7.33 -20.00
C ALA A 38 9.21 -6.54 -19.45
N LEU A 39 9.18 -6.15 -18.17
CA LEU A 39 10.33 -5.57 -17.46
C LEU A 39 11.51 -6.55 -17.47
N LEU A 40 11.29 -7.81 -17.11
CA LEU A 40 12.35 -8.82 -17.11
C LEU A 40 13.01 -8.99 -18.48
N ARG A 41 12.23 -8.89 -19.56
CA ARG A 41 12.73 -8.98 -20.95
C ARG A 41 13.45 -7.72 -21.42
N SER A 42 13.25 -6.55 -20.77
CA SER A 42 13.94 -5.31 -21.14
C SER A 42 15.34 -5.19 -20.52
N LEU A 43 15.67 -6.05 -19.55
CA LEU A 43 17.00 -6.16 -18.99
C LEU A 43 18.01 -6.74 -20.01
N PRO A 44 19.33 -6.58 -19.77
CA PRO A 44 20.34 -7.29 -20.55
C PRO A 44 20.11 -8.80 -20.54
N GLU A 45 20.34 -9.48 -21.67
CA GLU A 45 20.07 -10.91 -21.84
C GLU A 45 20.73 -11.78 -20.75
N SER A 46 21.96 -11.43 -20.35
CA SER A 46 22.70 -12.12 -19.27
C SER A 46 22.02 -12.02 -17.89
N GLN A 47 21.04 -11.13 -17.73
CA GLN A 47 20.33 -10.86 -16.48
C GLN A 47 18.90 -11.40 -16.48
N HIS A 48 18.37 -11.89 -17.60
CA HIS A 48 16.98 -12.37 -17.69
C HIS A 48 16.66 -13.46 -16.66
N ALA A 49 17.47 -14.53 -16.62
CA ALA A 49 17.25 -15.64 -15.70
C ALA A 49 17.50 -15.26 -14.22
N PRO A 50 18.62 -14.59 -13.85
CA PRO A 50 18.81 -14.09 -12.48
C PRO A 50 17.68 -13.19 -12.00
N ALA A 51 17.25 -12.21 -12.81
CA ALA A 51 16.18 -11.28 -12.44
C ALA A 51 14.83 -11.99 -12.29
N SER A 52 14.55 -12.99 -13.14
CA SER A 52 13.33 -13.80 -13.04
C SER A 52 13.32 -14.58 -11.73
N LEU A 53 14.42 -15.25 -11.39
CA LEU A 53 14.53 -16.00 -10.13
C LEU A 53 14.41 -15.06 -8.92
N PHE A 54 15.08 -13.91 -8.96
CA PHE A 54 14.99 -12.88 -7.93
C PHE A 54 13.54 -12.43 -7.70
N LEU A 55 12.81 -12.01 -8.74
CA LEU A 55 11.42 -11.54 -8.59
C LEU A 55 10.46 -12.67 -8.20
N MET A 56 10.70 -13.90 -8.67
CA MET A 56 9.90 -15.06 -8.25
C MET A 56 10.10 -15.37 -6.77
N GLU A 57 11.34 -15.40 -6.29
CA GLU A 57 11.65 -15.62 -4.88
C GLU A 57 11.08 -14.50 -4.01
N TYR A 58 11.33 -13.25 -4.39
CA TYR A 58 10.81 -12.07 -3.71
C TYR A 58 9.29 -12.08 -3.61
N SER A 59 8.60 -12.42 -4.70
CA SER A 59 7.12 -12.49 -4.72
C SER A 59 6.60 -13.82 -4.16
N GLY A 60 7.48 -14.72 -3.70
CA GLY A 60 7.20 -16.07 -3.23
C GLY A 60 6.46 -16.98 -4.23
N LEU A 61 6.69 -16.78 -5.53
CA LEU A 61 6.14 -17.60 -6.61
C LEU A 61 6.86 -18.95 -6.68
N LYS A 62 6.09 -20.02 -6.92
CA LYS A 62 6.62 -21.37 -7.11
C LYS A 62 6.85 -21.65 -8.58
N LEU A 63 7.96 -22.31 -8.91
CA LEU A 63 8.21 -22.82 -10.26
C LEU A 63 7.05 -23.74 -10.70
N GLY A 64 6.47 -23.45 -11.87
CA GLY A 64 5.32 -24.17 -12.43
C GLY A 64 3.96 -23.80 -11.84
N GLY A 65 3.90 -22.86 -10.89
CA GLY A 65 2.65 -22.30 -10.37
C GLY A 65 2.08 -21.17 -11.23
N PRO A 66 0.88 -20.67 -10.89
CA PRO A 66 0.34 -19.46 -11.52
C PRO A 66 1.25 -18.25 -11.24
N ILE A 67 1.41 -17.39 -12.25
CA ILE A 67 2.14 -16.14 -12.13
C ILE A 67 1.19 -15.09 -11.56
N ASP A 68 1.50 -14.64 -10.34
CA ASP A 68 0.80 -13.52 -9.72
C ASP A 68 1.76 -12.72 -8.81
N PHE A 69 2.43 -11.74 -9.40
CA PHE A 69 3.31 -10.80 -8.71
C PHE A 69 2.54 -9.86 -7.77
N PHE A 70 1.21 -9.77 -7.90
CA PHE A 70 0.38 -8.85 -7.13
C PHE A 70 -0.50 -9.55 -6.09
N ARG A 71 -0.28 -10.84 -5.84
CA ARG A 71 -1.08 -11.65 -4.89
C ARG A 71 -1.10 -11.10 -3.45
N ASN A 72 -0.08 -10.35 -3.06
CA ASN A 72 0.03 -9.73 -1.73
C ASN A 72 -0.64 -8.33 -1.68
N TYR A 73 -1.17 -7.84 -2.80
CA TYR A 73 -1.83 -6.54 -2.88
C TYR A 73 -3.34 -6.73 -2.78
N HIS A 74 -3.98 -5.92 -1.95
CA HIS A 74 -5.44 -5.86 -1.90
C HIS A 74 -6.02 -5.29 -3.21
N ALA A 75 -7.18 -5.79 -3.63
CA ALA A 75 -7.74 -5.47 -4.94
C ALA A 75 -7.76 -3.97 -5.30
N PRO A 76 -8.20 -3.05 -4.41
CA PRO A 76 -8.19 -1.63 -4.71
C PRO A 76 -6.84 -1.08 -5.17
N ALA A 77 -5.72 -1.66 -4.71
CA ALA A 77 -4.39 -1.23 -5.09
C ALA A 77 -4.19 -1.30 -6.61
N TRP A 78 -4.68 -2.35 -7.27
CA TRP A 78 -4.52 -2.54 -8.71
C TRP A 78 -5.82 -2.29 -9.51
N SER A 79 -7.00 -2.52 -8.93
CA SER A 79 -8.31 -2.39 -9.59
C SER A 79 -8.74 -0.93 -9.81
N VAL A 80 -8.17 0.02 -9.06
CA VAL A 80 -8.56 1.44 -9.11
C VAL A 80 -8.56 2.02 -10.54
N LEU A 81 -7.61 1.61 -11.39
CA LEU A 81 -7.55 2.05 -12.78
C LEU A 81 -8.77 1.57 -13.58
N HIS A 82 -9.20 0.32 -13.35
CA HIS A 82 -10.41 -0.23 -13.96
C HIS A 82 -11.63 0.59 -13.55
N TRP A 83 -11.80 0.87 -12.26
CA TRP A 83 -12.97 1.58 -11.76
C TRP A 83 -13.04 3.05 -12.16
N ILE A 84 -11.89 3.72 -12.30
CA ILE A 84 -11.82 5.07 -12.88
C ILE A 84 -12.28 5.05 -14.35
N ALA A 85 -11.87 4.06 -15.12
CA ALA A 85 -12.26 3.92 -16.53
C ALA A 85 -13.73 3.55 -16.71
N ALA A 86 -14.23 2.67 -15.85
CA ALA A 86 -15.54 2.04 -15.93
C ALA A 86 -16.66 2.81 -15.21
N ARG A 87 -16.36 3.98 -14.61
CA ARG A 87 -17.35 4.79 -13.89
C ARG A 87 -18.56 5.12 -14.76
N ALA A 88 -19.74 5.12 -14.14
CA ALA A 88 -21.02 5.18 -14.86
C ALA A 88 -21.25 6.49 -15.62
N ASP A 89 -20.69 7.59 -15.14
CA ASP A 89 -20.85 8.93 -15.69
C ASP A 89 -19.70 9.34 -16.63
N ASN A 90 -18.88 8.39 -17.08
CA ASN A 90 -17.64 8.68 -17.79
C ASN A 90 -17.88 9.59 -19.03
N PRO A 91 -17.46 10.87 -18.97
CA PRO A 91 -17.72 11.83 -20.04
C PRO A 91 -16.79 11.63 -21.24
N ARG A 92 -15.72 10.81 -21.09
CA ARG A 92 -14.69 10.62 -22.11
C ARG A 92 -14.26 9.16 -22.19
N LYS A 93 -14.46 8.56 -23.36
CA LYS A 93 -13.77 7.30 -23.66
C LYS A 93 -12.28 7.58 -23.81
N PRO A 94 -11.42 7.02 -22.96
CA PRO A 94 -10.00 7.20 -23.10
C PRO A 94 -9.51 6.54 -24.39
N ASP A 95 -8.40 7.03 -24.91
CA ASP A 95 -7.72 6.35 -26.02
C ASP A 95 -7.38 4.92 -25.60
N SER A 96 -7.72 3.97 -26.46
CA SER A 96 -7.38 2.55 -26.36
C SER A 96 -5.90 2.30 -26.06
N SER A 97 -5.00 3.20 -26.46
CA SER A 97 -3.56 3.08 -26.20
C SER A 97 -3.11 3.61 -24.84
N LEU A 98 -3.92 4.43 -24.17
CA LEU A 98 -3.53 5.17 -22.96
C LEU A 98 -3.62 4.31 -21.71
N PHE A 99 -4.73 3.58 -21.53
CA PHE A 99 -4.93 2.77 -20.32
C PHE A 99 -3.90 1.66 -20.15
N PRO A 100 -3.49 0.92 -21.20
CA PRO A 100 -2.38 -0.02 -21.09
C PRO A 100 -1.07 0.61 -20.61
N ARG A 101 -0.80 1.86 -21.01
CA ARG A 101 0.39 2.61 -20.56
C ARG A 101 0.27 3.02 -19.09
N LEU A 102 -0.91 3.47 -18.67
CA LEU A 102 -1.17 3.78 -17.26
C LEU A 102 -1.07 2.55 -16.37
N ALA A 103 -1.64 1.41 -16.81
CA ALA A 103 -1.51 0.13 -16.14
C ALA A 103 -0.04 -0.29 -16.02
N ARG A 104 0.73 -0.13 -17.11
CA ARG A 104 2.17 -0.41 -17.11
C ARG A 104 2.93 0.43 -16.07
N GLY A 105 2.70 1.74 -16.05
CA GLY A 105 3.33 2.63 -15.08
C GLY A 105 2.90 2.32 -13.65
N HIS A 106 1.63 2.02 -13.43
CA HIS A 106 1.06 1.68 -12.13
C HIS A 106 1.59 0.34 -11.58
N ALA A 107 1.75 -0.68 -12.44
CA ALA A 107 2.39 -1.94 -12.08
C ALA A 107 3.82 -1.73 -11.55
N MET A 108 4.58 -0.84 -12.21
CA MET A 108 5.93 -0.50 -11.75
C MET A 108 5.91 0.33 -10.47
N ALA A 109 4.96 1.25 -10.30
CA ALA A 109 4.80 2.00 -9.05
C ALA A 109 4.52 1.09 -7.85
N MET A 110 3.66 0.08 -8.03
CA MET A 110 3.40 -0.96 -7.03
C MET A 110 4.66 -1.76 -6.72
N LEU A 111 5.31 -2.33 -7.74
CA LEU A 111 6.55 -3.09 -7.59
C LEU A 111 7.64 -2.28 -6.86
N LEU A 112 7.84 -1.02 -7.26
CA LEU A 112 8.86 -0.13 -6.70
C LEU A 112 8.59 0.21 -5.24
N HIS A 113 7.34 0.40 -4.83
CA HIS A 113 7.05 0.70 -3.43
C HIS A 113 7.49 -0.43 -2.51
N SER A 114 7.09 -1.67 -2.80
CA SER A 114 7.48 -2.82 -2.00
C SER A 114 8.99 -3.10 -2.12
N LEU A 115 9.58 -2.93 -3.31
CA LEU A 115 11.02 -3.15 -3.51
C LEU A 115 11.87 -2.10 -2.80
N ASP A 116 11.48 -0.83 -2.85
CA ASP A 116 12.22 0.28 -2.22
C ASP A 116 12.12 0.20 -0.69
N ASP A 117 10.96 -0.22 -0.16
CA ASP A 117 10.74 -0.44 1.27
C ASP A 117 11.66 -1.56 1.80
N HIS A 118 11.63 -2.73 1.15
CA HIS A 118 12.43 -3.89 1.56
C HIS A 118 13.94 -3.72 1.29
N LEU A 119 14.32 -2.83 0.38
CA LEU A 119 15.73 -2.43 0.22
C LEU A 119 16.19 -1.50 1.35
N ASN A 120 15.29 -0.67 1.85
CA ASN A 120 15.56 0.33 2.87
C ASN A 120 15.64 -0.29 4.28
N ASP A 121 14.77 -1.23 4.60
CA ASP A 121 14.79 -1.97 5.88
C ASP A 121 15.84 -3.08 5.95
N GLY A 122 16.41 -3.46 4.80
CA GLY A 122 17.46 -4.47 4.67
C GLY A 122 16.96 -5.90 4.47
N GLU A 123 15.66 -6.13 4.28
CA GLU A 123 15.10 -7.43 3.92
C GLU A 123 15.65 -7.93 2.57
N ILE A 124 15.92 -7.01 1.64
CA ILE A 124 16.60 -7.28 0.38
C ILE A 124 18.00 -6.66 0.42
N PRO A 125 19.06 -7.45 0.18
CA PRO A 125 20.40 -6.89 0.07
C PRO A 125 20.51 -6.02 -1.18
N SER A 126 21.18 -4.87 -1.03
CA SER A 126 21.51 -3.93 -2.12
C SER A 126 22.55 -4.49 -3.10
N THR A 127 22.18 -5.52 -3.85
CA THR A 127 23.01 -6.15 -4.89
C THR A 127 22.90 -5.43 -6.22
N HIS A 128 23.87 -5.62 -7.12
CA HIS A 128 23.78 -5.09 -8.49
C HIS A 128 22.53 -5.56 -9.24
N LEU A 129 22.06 -6.78 -8.97
CA LEU A 129 20.82 -7.29 -9.58
C LEU A 129 19.59 -6.56 -9.06
N ALA A 130 19.46 -6.39 -7.74
CA ALA A 130 18.35 -5.65 -7.14
C ALA A 130 18.30 -4.20 -7.64
N LEU A 131 19.46 -3.53 -7.68
CA LEU A 131 19.58 -2.17 -8.19
C LEU A 131 19.28 -2.06 -9.68
N LEU A 132 19.63 -3.07 -10.48
CA LEU A 132 19.30 -3.12 -11.91
C LEU A 132 17.78 -3.23 -12.13
N VAL A 133 17.13 -4.19 -11.46
CA VAL A 133 15.67 -4.39 -11.55
C VAL A 133 14.94 -3.11 -11.10
N ARG A 134 15.35 -2.55 -9.96
CA ARG A 134 14.82 -1.28 -9.44
C ARG A 134 14.97 -0.14 -10.43
N SER A 135 16.17 0.06 -10.98
CA SER A 135 16.45 1.19 -11.89
C SER A 135 15.65 1.08 -13.18
N GLU A 136 15.52 -0.13 -13.72
CA GLU A 136 14.72 -0.36 -14.91
C GLU A 136 13.22 -0.18 -14.64
N ALA A 137 12.71 -0.63 -13.48
CA ALA A 137 11.32 -0.39 -13.09
C ALA A 137 11.03 1.12 -12.97
N TRP A 138 11.93 1.90 -12.37
CA TRP A 138 11.84 3.36 -12.33
C TRP A 138 11.81 3.98 -13.73
N ARG A 139 12.69 3.54 -14.63
CA ARG A 139 12.71 4.01 -16.03
C ARG A 139 11.37 3.70 -16.72
N VAL A 140 10.90 2.46 -16.65
CA VAL A 140 9.64 2.03 -17.27
C VAL A 140 8.44 2.80 -16.71
N MET A 141 8.39 3.04 -15.39
CA MET A 141 7.35 3.84 -14.76
C MET A 141 7.33 5.26 -15.32
N ARG A 142 8.49 5.94 -15.32
CA ARG A 142 8.61 7.32 -15.79
C ARG A 142 8.28 7.46 -17.26
N ASP A 143 8.76 6.55 -18.11
CA ASP A 143 8.47 6.57 -19.53
C ASP A 143 6.96 6.38 -19.78
N SER A 144 6.33 5.46 -19.05
CA SER A 144 4.89 5.18 -19.18
C SER A 144 4.03 6.38 -18.78
N PHE A 145 4.38 7.07 -17.69
CA PHE A 145 3.66 8.26 -17.24
C PHE A 145 3.95 9.48 -18.11
N SER A 146 5.18 9.71 -18.54
CA SER A 146 5.54 10.86 -19.39
C SER A 146 4.78 10.86 -20.71
N ILE A 147 4.53 9.66 -21.26
CA ILE A 147 3.75 9.49 -22.48
C ILE A 147 2.24 9.70 -22.23
N ALA A 148 1.77 9.41 -21.02
CA ALA A 148 0.39 9.61 -20.62
C ALA A 148 0.07 11.09 -20.30
N GLU A 149 1.07 11.89 -19.93
CA GLU A 149 0.94 13.33 -19.79
C GLU A 149 0.76 13.99 -21.18
N ARG A 150 -0.36 14.71 -21.36
CA ARG A 150 -0.63 15.44 -22.61
C ARG A 150 0.12 16.79 -22.58
N PRO A 151 0.89 17.16 -23.64
CA PRO A 151 1.68 18.40 -23.67
C PRO A 151 0.88 19.70 -23.55
N ASP A 152 -0.42 19.66 -23.83
CA ASP A 152 -1.33 20.81 -23.88
C ASP A 152 -2.33 20.87 -22.70
N ALA A 153 -2.26 19.93 -21.75
CA ALA A 153 -3.27 19.78 -20.71
C ALA A 153 -2.75 20.08 -19.29
N LEU A 154 -3.68 20.43 -18.40
CA LEU A 154 -3.56 20.57 -16.94
C LEU A 154 -3.01 19.32 -16.20
N GLY A 155 -2.53 18.31 -16.92
CA GLY A 155 -1.92 17.09 -16.40
C GLY A 155 -0.39 17.06 -16.45
N SER A 156 0.26 18.09 -16.99
CA SER A 156 1.73 18.18 -16.98
C SER A 156 2.27 18.21 -15.56
N GLY A 157 3.16 17.28 -15.20
CA GLY A 157 3.82 17.24 -13.91
C GLY A 157 3.02 16.59 -12.78
N ILE A 158 1.95 15.83 -13.06
CA ILE A 158 1.29 15.01 -12.04
C ILE A 158 2.25 13.93 -11.55
N ALA A 159 2.90 13.23 -12.47
CA ALA A 159 3.85 12.19 -12.12
C ALA A 159 5.05 12.76 -11.37
N ASP A 160 5.61 13.86 -11.86
CA ASP A 160 6.74 14.53 -11.21
C ASP A 160 6.39 15.04 -9.80
N SER A 161 5.19 15.61 -9.61
CA SER A 161 4.73 16.04 -8.28
C SER A 161 4.55 14.87 -7.32
N CYS A 162 4.06 13.72 -7.81
CA CYS A 162 3.94 12.50 -7.01
C CYS A 162 5.31 11.95 -6.62
N ILE A 163 6.27 11.95 -7.55
CA ILE A 163 7.65 11.49 -7.32
C ILE A 163 8.37 12.42 -6.33
N ASP A 164 8.22 13.74 -6.45
CA ASP A 164 8.80 14.70 -5.49
C ASP A 164 8.20 14.54 -4.09
N ALA A 165 6.88 14.37 -3.99
CA ALA A 165 6.20 14.11 -2.73
C ALA A 165 6.69 12.82 -2.07
N TYR A 166 6.91 11.76 -2.86
CA TYR A 166 7.48 10.51 -2.41
C TYR A 166 8.88 10.71 -1.83
N TYR A 167 9.81 11.28 -2.59
CA TYR A 167 11.19 11.48 -2.13
C TYR A 167 11.27 12.38 -0.89
N ARG A 168 10.45 13.41 -0.82
CA ARG A 168 10.36 14.29 0.35
C ARG A 168 9.92 13.52 1.60
N ALA A 169 8.93 12.63 1.45
CA ALA A 169 8.41 11.86 2.57
C ALA A 169 9.40 10.77 3.00
N ILE A 170 9.92 9.94 2.08
CA ILE A 170 10.84 8.85 2.48
C ILE A 170 12.18 9.33 3.06
N SER A 171 12.57 10.59 2.79
CA SER A 171 13.84 11.16 3.24
C SER A 171 13.74 11.91 4.56
N SER A 172 12.60 11.87 5.26
CA SER A 172 12.38 12.62 6.49
C SER A 172 11.44 11.87 7.43
N PRO A 173 11.56 12.02 8.76
CA PRO A 173 10.54 11.52 9.68
C PRO A 173 9.25 12.37 9.60
N PRO A 174 8.15 11.90 10.21
CA PRO A 174 6.98 12.74 10.45
C PRO A 174 7.33 14.06 11.15
N ASP A 175 6.63 15.14 10.81
CA ASP A 175 6.90 16.51 11.29
C ASP A 175 6.57 16.71 12.78
N ARG A 176 5.69 15.89 13.33
CA ARG A 176 5.25 15.91 14.72
C ARG A 176 4.86 14.51 15.19
N ALA A 177 4.79 14.33 16.50
CA ALA A 177 4.31 13.08 17.10
C ALA A 177 2.80 12.89 16.92
N GLY A 178 2.35 11.65 16.97
CA GLY A 178 0.93 11.27 16.93
C GLY A 178 0.50 10.58 15.64
N LEU A 179 -0.54 9.76 15.77
CA LEU A 179 -1.07 8.92 14.69
C LEU A 179 -1.50 9.72 13.44
N ASP A 180 -2.14 10.89 13.60
CA ASP A 180 -2.58 11.70 12.45
C ASP A 180 -1.40 12.28 11.65
N ALA A 181 -0.29 12.60 12.32
CA ALA A 181 0.93 13.08 11.68
C ALA A 181 1.62 11.94 10.92
N TYR A 182 1.70 10.76 11.53
CA TYR A 182 2.15 9.54 10.87
C TYR A 182 1.33 9.24 9.60
N CYS A 183 0.00 9.22 9.69
CA CYS A 183 -0.86 9.00 8.51
C CYS A 183 -0.68 10.08 7.43
N THR A 184 -0.46 11.34 7.83
CA THR A 184 -0.20 12.44 6.88
C THR A 184 1.13 12.25 6.18
N HIS A 185 2.15 11.82 6.92
CA HIS A 185 3.46 11.49 6.38
C HIS A 185 3.39 10.31 5.40
N PHE A 186 2.68 9.24 5.77
CA PHE A 186 2.49 8.05 4.94
C PHE A 186 1.84 8.37 3.58
N ARG A 187 0.91 9.35 3.50
CA ARG A 187 0.37 9.80 2.20
C ARG A 187 1.46 10.21 1.22
N GLY A 188 2.54 10.82 1.72
CA GLY A 188 3.71 11.14 0.91
C GLY A 188 4.49 9.89 0.50
N GLN A 189 4.70 8.93 1.42
CA GLN A 189 5.41 7.67 1.14
C GLN A 189 4.70 6.78 0.11
N MET A 190 3.37 6.89 -0.02
CA MET A 190 2.60 6.20 -1.07
C MET A 190 2.42 7.03 -2.36
N ALA A 191 3.02 8.22 -2.47
CA ALA A 191 2.66 9.17 -3.53
C ALA A 191 2.94 8.66 -4.96
N THR A 192 3.90 7.75 -5.14
CA THR A 192 4.15 7.09 -6.43
C THR A 192 2.97 6.23 -6.89
N TRP A 193 2.22 5.61 -5.97
CA TRP A 193 1.00 4.85 -6.30
C TRP A 193 -0.15 5.74 -6.77
N LEU A 194 -0.15 7.03 -6.41
CA LEU A 194 -1.18 7.96 -6.85
C LEU A 194 -0.99 8.40 -8.30
N ALA A 195 0.22 8.31 -8.87
CA ALA A 195 0.50 8.85 -10.21
C ALA A 195 -0.41 8.22 -11.28
N GLY A 196 -0.50 6.88 -11.33
CA GLY A 196 -1.35 6.16 -12.28
C GLY A 196 -2.84 6.53 -12.16
N PRO A 197 -3.47 6.39 -10.97
CA PRO A 197 -4.86 6.78 -10.73
C PRO A 197 -5.17 8.24 -11.05
N LEU A 198 -4.27 9.17 -10.72
CA LEU A 198 -4.48 10.60 -10.96
C LEU A 198 -4.37 10.96 -12.45
N LEU A 199 -3.44 10.34 -13.18
CA LEU A 199 -3.36 10.46 -14.63
C LEU A 199 -4.59 9.82 -15.30
N ALA A 200 -5.05 8.67 -14.83
CA ALA A 200 -6.28 8.04 -15.31
C ALA A 200 -7.49 8.94 -15.08
N ALA A 201 -7.60 9.56 -13.91
CA ALA A 201 -8.69 10.47 -13.57
C ALA A 201 -8.73 11.68 -14.52
N ARG A 202 -7.57 12.26 -14.84
CA ARG A 202 -7.43 13.34 -15.83
C ARG A 202 -7.73 12.91 -17.26
N ALA A 203 -7.38 11.68 -17.61
CA ALA A 203 -7.67 11.14 -18.94
C ALA A 203 -9.18 11.04 -19.21
N VAL A 204 -9.97 10.77 -18.16
CA VAL A 204 -11.42 10.54 -18.26
C VAL A 204 -12.27 11.73 -17.78
N SER A 205 -11.67 12.77 -17.20
CA SER A 205 -12.41 13.93 -16.66
C SER A 205 -11.55 15.19 -16.59
N ASP A 206 -12.16 16.35 -16.85
CA ASP A 206 -11.59 17.64 -16.45
C ASP A 206 -12.10 18.12 -15.08
N ASP A 207 -13.08 17.41 -14.50
CA ASP A 207 -13.69 17.78 -13.23
C ASP A 207 -12.65 17.73 -12.08
N PRO A 208 -12.33 18.90 -11.46
CA PRO A 208 -11.40 18.95 -10.33
C PRO A 208 -11.92 18.23 -9.09
N ASP A 209 -13.25 18.11 -8.93
CA ASP A 209 -13.85 17.40 -7.79
C ASP A 209 -13.62 15.89 -7.93
N PHE A 210 -13.88 15.32 -9.11
CA PHE A 210 -13.52 13.92 -9.41
C PHE A 210 -12.04 13.61 -9.17
N TYR A 211 -11.13 14.46 -9.65
CA TYR A 211 -9.68 14.29 -9.43
C TYR A 211 -9.34 14.23 -7.93
N ARG A 212 -9.90 15.15 -7.15
CA ARG A 212 -9.72 15.18 -5.69
C ARG A 212 -10.34 13.96 -5.02
N GLY A 213 -11.51 13.53 -5.47
CA GLY A 213 -12.18 12.33 -4.99
C GLY A 213 -11.35 11.07 -5.20
N VAL A 214 -10.77 10.89 -6.39
CA VAL A 214 -9.85 9.77 -6.66
C VAL A 214 -8.65 9.80 -5.71
N ARG A 215 -8.01 10.96 -5.53
CA ARG A 215 -6.90 11.13 -4.59
C ARG A 215 -7.31 10.74 -3.17
N GLU A 216 -8.34 11.39 -2.64
CA GLU A 216 -8.76 11.22 -1.24
C GLU A 216 -9.22 9.79 -0.96
N SER A 217 -9.97 9.19 -1.88
CA SER A 217 -10.42 7.81 -1.76
C SER A 217 -9.25 6.83 -1.69
N TYR A 218 -8.25 7.00 -2.58
CA TYR A 218 -7.13 6.10 -2.68
C TYR A 218 -6.11 6.28 -1.55
N GLU A 219 -5.86 7.53 -1.13
CA GLU A 219 -5.06 7.82 0.07
C GLU A 219 -5.71 7.25 1.35
N SER A 220 -7.04 7.32 1.48
CA SER A 220 -7.76 6.74 2.62
C SER A 220 -7.60 5.21 2.66
N PHE A 221 -7.70 4.54 1.50
CA PHE A 221 -7.40 3.12 1.38
C PHE A 221 -5.95 2.78 1.75
N GLY A 222 -4.98 3.55 1.24
CA GLY A 222 -3.56 3.34 1.57
C GLY A 222 -3.29 3.46 3.07
N ILE A 223 -3.86 4.46 3.73
CA ILE A 223 -3.77 4.61 5.20
C ILE A 223 -4.38 3.39 5.89
N ALA A 224 -5.59 2.97 5.50
CA ALA A 224 -6.22 1.81 6.11
C ALA A 224 -5.34 0.55 6.00
N TRP A 225 -4.73 0.34 4.84
CA TRP A 225 -3.80 -0.77 4.63
C TRP A 225 -2.56 -0.66 5.50
N ARG A 226 -1.87 0.49 5.51
CA ARG A 226 -0.67 0.66 6.34
C ARG A 226 -0.94 0.46 7.83
N LEU A 227 -2.06 0.99 8.32
CA LEU A 227 -2.45 0.81 9.71
C LEU A 227 -2.73 -0.66 10.06
N LEU A 228 -3.26 -1.46 9.12
CA LEU A 228 -3.47 -2.89 9.33
C LEU A 228 -2.12 -3.63 9.40
N ASP A 229 -1.21 -3.30 8.48
CA ASP A 229 0.14 -3.82 8.40
C ASP A 229 0.91 -3.57 9.71
N ASP A 230 0.96 -2.31 10.15
CA ASP A 230 1.59 -1.88 11.42
C ASP A 230 1.03 -2.60 12.66
N ILE A 231 -0.28 -2.91 12.67
CA ILE A 231 -0.90 -3.67 13.76
C ILE A 231 -0.41 -5.13 13.74
N GLN A 232 -0.35 -5.74 12.56
CA GLN A 232 0.04 -7.14 12.40
C GLN A 232 1.51 -7.34 12.75
N ASP A 233 2.34 -6.35 12.43
CA ASP A 233 3.79 -6.38 12.61
C ASP A 233 4.30 -5.67 13.86
N VAL A 234 3.41 -5.32 14.79
CA VAL A 234 3.73 -4.63 16.06
C VAL A 234 4.95 -5.23 16.78
N ALA A 235 5.07 -6.56 16.80
CA ALA A 235 6.16 -7.24 17.48
C ALA A 235 7.48 -7.20 16.69
N ALA A 236 7.41 -7.20 15.36
CA ALA A 236 8.57 -7.09 14.48
C ALA A 236 9.10 -5.65 14.50
N ASP A 237 8.21 -4.67 14.29
CA ASP A 237 8.54 -3.24 14.33
C ASP A 237 9.21 -2.84 15.64
N ALA A 238 8.63 -3.25 16.77
CA ALA A 238 9.15 -2.92 18.09
C ALA A 238 10.58 -3.44 18.32
N ARG A 239 10.94 -4.58 17.72
CA ARG A 239 12.30 -5.14 17.82
C ARG A 239 13.27 -4.50 16.86
N ALA A 240 12.81 -4.20 15.64
CA ALA A 240 13.60 -3.49 14.65
C ALA A 240 13.85 -2.02 15.06
N GLY A 241 13.14 -1.52 16.08
CA GLY A 241 13.16 -0.10 16.45
C GLY A 241 12.37 0.77 15.46
N GLY A 242 11.48 0.15 14.67
CA GLY A 242 10.58 0.84 13.77
C GLY A 242 9.54 1.66 14.54
N HIS A 243 9.26 2.86 14.05
CA HIS A 243 8.24 3.76 14.60
C HIS A 243 6.97 3.69 13.76
N SER A 244 6.24 2.57 13.87
CA SER A 244 4.99 2.33 13.15
C SER A 244 3.80 3.10 13.73
N ALA A 245 2.61 2.98 13.13
CA ALA A 245 1.40 3.61 13.66
C ALA A 245 1.13 3.26 15.14
N VAL A 246 1.48 2.04 15.57
CA VAL A 246 1.35 1.61 16.97
C VAL A 246 2.22 2.48 17.88
N TYR A 247 3.48 2.72 17.51
CA TYR A 247 4.37 3.63 18.24
C TYR A 247 3.79 5.04 18.32
N HIS A 248 3.27 5.56 17.20
CA HIS A 248 2.71 6.91 17.14
C HIS A 248 1.36 7.07 17.85
N ALA A 249 0.67 5.96 18.14
CA ALA A 249 -0.56 5.94 18.93
C ALA A 249 -0.30 5.89 20.45
N LEU A 250 0.89 5.45 20.88
CA LEU A 250 1.28 5.41 22.29
C LEU A 250 1.51 6.80 22.87
N ASP A 251 1.27 6.92 24.17
CA ASP A 251 1.74 8.04 24.98
C ASP A 251 3.26 8.03 25.19
N GLU A 252 3.79 9.01 25.92
CA GLU A 252 5.22 9.16 26.16
C GLU A 252 5.84 7.97 26.91
N GLU A 253 5.12 7.40 27.88
CA GLU A 253 5.60 6.26 28.66
C GLU A 253 5.65 4.99 27.80
N GLY A 254 4.60 4.73 27.01
CA GLY A 254 4.56 3.61 26.08
C GLY A 254 5.66 3.69 25.01
N ARG A 255 5.91 4.89 24.46
CA ARG A 255 7.02 5.11 23.52
C ARG A 255 8.38 4.87 24.16
N ALA A 256 8.59 5.30 25.40
CA ALA A 256 9.84 5.03 26.12
C ALA A 256 10.08 3.53 26.34
N LEU A 257 9.02 2.76 26.64
CA LEU A 257 9.10 1.30 26.73
C LEU A 257 9.48 0.67 25.38
N TRP A 258 8.89 1.16 24.29
CA TRP A 258 9.19 0.71 22.92
C TRP A 258 10.64 1.00 22.52
N ASP A 259 11.10 2.24 22.67
CA ASP A 259 12.45 2.66 22.30
C ASP A 259 13.52 1.91 23.11
N GLY A 260 13.21 1.56 24.36
CA GLY A 260 14.06 0.73 25.23
C GLY A 260 14.28 -0.71 24.74
N LEU A 261 13.53 -1.20 23.74
CA LEU A 261 13.68 -2.55 23.17
C LEU A 261 14.84 -2.62 22.17
N SER A 262 14.98 -1.61 21.33
CA SER A 262 16.04 -1.52 20.31
C SER A 262 17.45 -1.55 20.91
N MET A 263 17.56 -1.16 22.19
CA MET A 263 18.82 -1.13 22.96
C MET A 263 19.17 -2.48 23.62
N ARG A 264 18.29 -3.48 23.55
CA ARG A 264 18.51 -4.80 24.16
C ARG A 264 19.15 -5.76 23.14
N PRO A 265 20.05 -6.67 23.57
CA PRO A 265 20.60 -7.67 22.67
C PRO A 265 19.47 -8.55 22.11
N PRO A 266 19.56 -8.99 20.84
CA PRO A 266 18.51 -9.77 20.20
C PRO A 266 18.28 -11.06 21.00
N VAL A 267 17.12 -11.15 21.66
CA VAL A 267 16.71 -12.34 22.40
C VAL A 267 16.15 -13.34 21.38
N LYS A 268 16.47 -14.62 21.55
CA LYS A 268 16.00 -15.71 20.66
C LYS A 268 14.49 -15.93 20.69
N GLU A 269 13.77 -15.37 21.67
CA GLU A 269 12.33 -15.55 21.83
C GLU A 269 11.55 -14.39 21.20
N ALA A 270 10.56 -14.77 20.38
CA ALA A 270 9.72 -13.89 19.59
C ALA A 270 8.67 -13.14 20.41
N GLU A 271 8.99 -12.70 21.63
CA GLU A 271 8.04 -12.02 22.51
C GLU A 271 8.47 -10.57 22.80
N ILE A 272 7.53 -9.63 22.67
CA ILE A 272 7.70 -8.26 23.18
C ILE A 272 7.50 -8.25 24.71
N PRO A 273 8.19 -7.40 25.49
CA PRO A 273 8.07 -7.43 26.94
C PRO A 273 6.64 -7.21 27.43
N ALA A 274 6.27 -7.92 28.48
CA ALA A 274 4.93 -7.86 29.07
C ALA A 274 4.53 -6.44 29.53
N GLU A 275 5.50 -5.57 29.84
CA GLU A 275 5.28 -4.16 30.16
C GLU A 275 4.70 -3.38 28.98
N LEU A 276 5.30 -3.51 27.79
CA LEU A 276 4.80 -2.87 26.58
C LEU A 276 3.42 -3.41 26.21
N VAL A 277 3.20 -4.72 26.35
CA VAL A 277 1.89 -5.34 26.10
C VAL A 277 0.82 -4.79 27.03
N ARG A 278 1.13 -4.60 28.31
CA ARG A 278 0.22 -3.95 29.25
C ARG A 278 -0.05 -2.50 28.88
N ALA A 279 0.95 -1.76 28.41
CA ALA A 279 0.76 -0.38 27.95
C ALA A 279 -0.18 -0.33 26.71
N LEU A 280 0.06 -1.18 25.71
CA LEU A 280 -0.79 -1.31 24.52
C LEU A 280 -2.24 -1.62 24.88
N ALA A 281 -2.45 -2.54 25.83
CA ALA A 281 -3.78 -2.92 26.29
C ALA A 281 -4.45 -1.82 27.13
N ALA A 282 -3.71 -1.18 28.05
CA ALA A 282 -4.24 -0.13 28.92
C ALA A 282 -4.65 1.13 28.14
N GLN A 283 -3.97 1.41 27.03
CA GLN A 283 -4.26 2.54 26.15
C GLN A 283 -5.20 2.17 24.98
N ASP A 284 -5.68 0.93 24.92
CA ASP A 284 -6.60 0.41 23.89
C ASP A 284 -6.12 0.65 22.44
N ILE A 285 -4.81 0.49 22.21
CA ILE A 285 -4.16 0.90 20.95
C ILE A 285 -4.66 0.08 19.75
N CYS A 286 -4.74 -1.26 19.86
CA CYS A 286 -5.21 -2.09 18.73
C CYS A 286 -6.67 -1.75 18.36
N SER A 287 -7.55 -1.45 19.33
CA SER A 287 -8.93 -1.02 19.04
C SER A 287 -8.98 0.38 18.43
N ALA A 288 -8.19 1.33 18.93
CA ALA A 288 -8.13 2.69 18.40
C ALA A 288 -7.68 2.70 16.93
N ILE A 289 -6.63 1.95 16.60
CA ILE A 289 -6.13 1.85 15.22
C ILE A 289 -7.12 1.06 14.34
N THR A 290 -7.70 -0.04 14.82
CA THR A 290 -8.76 -0.77 14.08
C THR A 290 -9.97 0.11 13.81
N ASN A 291 -10.33 0.98 14.75
CA ASN A 291 -11.37 1.98 14.57
C ASN A 291 -11.02 2.97 13.45
N ARG A 292 -9.77 3.43 13.41
CA ARG A 292 -9.28 4.30 12.35
C ARG A 292 -9.27 3.61 10.99
N ILE A 293 -8.84 2.36 10.90
CA ILE A 293 -8.86 1.56 9.66
C ILE A 293 -10.27 1.52 9.06
N CYS A 294 -11.28 1.16 9.86
CA CYS A 294 -12.67 1.13 9.37
C CYS A 294 -13.17 2.51 8.95
N ALA A 295 -12.79 3.58 9.67
CA ALA A 295 -13.20 4.94 9.33
C ALA A 295 -12.60 5.39 7.98
N GLU A 296 -11.34 5.06 7.71
CA GLU A 296 -10.68 5.36 6.44
C GLU A 296 -11.29 4.56 5.27
N LEU A 297 -11.62 3.27 5.47
CA LEU A 297 -12.32 2.48 4.45
C LEU A 297 -13.74 3.00 4.17
N ALA A 298 -14.49 3.37 5.21
CA ALA A 298 -15.82 3.97 5.05
C ALA A 298 -15.74 5.34 4.34
N ARG A 299 -14.70 6.13 4.61
CA ARG A 299 -14.43 7.37 3.89
C ARG A 299 -14.13 7.09 2.42
N ALA A 300 -13.25 6.12 2.13
CA ALA A 300 -12.90 5.72 0.77
C ALA A 300 -14.15 5.26 -0.01
N GLU A 301 -14.96 4.39 0.60
CA GLU A 301 -16.25 3.94 0.06
C GLU A 301 -17.18 5.11 -0.29
N SER A 302 -17.41 6.01 0.66
CA SER A 302 -18.31 7.16 0.47
C SER A 302 -17.88 8.07 -0.67
N ILE A 303 -16.57 8.32 -0.79
CA ILE A 303 -16.00 9.15 -1.85
C ILE A 303 -16.10 8.44 -3.19
N ALA A 304 -15.71 7.16 -3.28
CA ALA A 304 -15.81 6.38 -4.51
C ALA A 304 -17.25 6.30 -5.03
N ALA A 305 -18.22 6.05 -4.14
CA ALA A 305 -19.64 6.01 -4.49
C ALA A 305 -20.15 7.37 -5.00
N ARG A 306 -19.76 8.48 -4.35
CA ARG A 306 -20.12 9.85 -4.78
C ARG A 306 -19.65 10.15 -6.20
N HIS A 307 -18.52 9.56 -6.59
CA HIS A 307 -17.90 9.73 -7.91
C HIS A 307 -18.20 8.60 -8.90
N ALA A 308 -19.31 7.87 -8.69
CA ALA A 308 -19.80 6.84 -9.58
C ALA A 308 -18.82 5.67 -9.83
N MET A 309 -17.88 5.44 -8.93
CA MET A 309 -16.96 4.30 -8.92
C MET A 309 -17.50 3.18 -8.02
N GLN A 310 -18.72 2.70 -8.30
CA GLN A 310 -19.45 1.81 -7.40
C GLN A 310 -18.69 0.51 -7.09
N GLY A 311 -18.04 -0.10 -8.08
CA GLY A 311 -17.27 -1.32 -7.85
C GLY A 311 -16.10 -1.12 -6.88
N LEU A 312 -15.38 0.00 -6.97
CA LEU A 312 -14.34 0.36 -6.01
C LEU A 312 -14.91 0.60 -4.60
N ALA A 313 -16.08 1.24 -4.50
CA ALA A 313 -16.78 1.41 -3.23
C ALA A 313 -17.16 0.06 -2.61
N ASP A 314 -17.64 -0.88 -3.43
CA ASP A 314 -17.98 -2.24 -2.99
C ASP A 314 -16.74 -3.03 -2.54
N GLU A 315 -15.61 -2.88 -3.23
CA GLU A 315 -14.33 -3.45 -2.80
C GLU A 315 -13.93 -2.93 -1.40
N PHE A 316 -13.98 -1.61 -1.15
CA PHE A 316 -13.68 -1.07 0.19
C PHE A 316 -14.59 -1.62 1.28
N ARG A 317 -15.88 -1.80 0.98
CA ARG A 317 -16.85 -2.39 1.91
C ARG A 317 -16.51 -3.86 2.22
N VAL A 318 -16.10 -4.63 1.21
CA VAL A 318 -15.66 -6.03 1.40
C VAL A 318 -14.40 -6.08 2.26
N LEU A 319 -13.42 -5.20 2.02
CA LEU A 319 -12.21 -5.14 2.86
C LEU A 319 -12.55 -4.86 4.33
N ALA A 320 -13.49 -3.95 4.60
CA ALA A 320 -13.86 -3.54 5.95
C ALA A 320 -14.67 -4.60 6.72
N ALA A 321 -15.36 -5.51 6.03
CA ALA A 321 -16.37 -6.38 6.63
C ALA A 321 -15.87 -7.24 7.81
N PRO A 322 -14.72 -7.95 7.74
CA PRO A 322 -14.24 -8.74 8.87
C PRO A 322 -13.90 -7.88 10.09
N LEU A 323 -13.26 -6.72 9.87
CA LEU A 323 -12.88 -5.79 10.94
C LEU A 323 -14.10 -5.16 11.63
N ALA A 324 -15.18 -4.92 10.88
CA ALA A 324 -16.42 -4.39 11.44
C ALA A 324 -17.19 -5.44 12.27
N GLN A 325 -17.11 -6.73 11.89
CA GLN A 325 -17.73 -7.82 12.64
C GLN A 325 -17.01 -8.03 13.98
N GLU A 326 -15.67 -7.95 14.00
CA GLU A 326 -14.88 -8.04 15.24
C GLU A 326 -15.28 -6.97 16.28
N LYS A 327 -15.61 -5.74 15.85
CA LYS A 327 -16.13 -4.71 16.75
C LYS A 327 -17.46 -5.09 17.41
N SER A 328 -18.28 -5.86 16.71
CA SER A 328 -19.61 -6.27 17.19
C SER A 328 -19.57 -7.48 18.13
N THR A 329 -18.52 -8.30 18.04
CA THR A 329 -18.33 -9.50 18.88
C THR A 329 -17.43 -9.26 20.09
N GLY A 330 -16.76 -8.11 20.14
CA GLY A 330 -16.19 -7.54 21.35
C GLY A 330 -14.82 -8.12 21.74
N TYR A 331 -13.85 -7.22 21.78
CA TYR A 331 -12.65 -7.29 22.61
C TYR A 331 -12.98 -7.35 24.12
N GLU A 332 -14.26 -7.26 24.50
CA GLU A 332 -14.80 -7.39 25.87
C GLU A 332 -14.55 -8.77 26.53
N ARG A 333 -13.85 -9.70 25.87
CA ARG A 333 -13.51 -11.03 26.39
C ARG A 333 -12.02 -11.22 26.76
N ILE A 334 -11.19 -10.19 26.67
CA ILE A 334 -9.75 -10.22 27.05
C ILE A 334 -9.49 -9.36 28.28
#